data_AF-A0A6B8KEI5-F1
#
_entry.id   AF-A0A6B8KEI5-F1
#
_cell.length_a   1.000
_cell.length_b   1.000
_cell.length_c   1.000
_cell.angle_alpha   90.00
_cell.angle_beta   90.00
_cell.angle_gamma   90.00
#
_symmetry.space_group_name_H-M   'P 1'
#
loop_
_entity.id
_entity.type
_entity.pdbx_description
1 polymer ?
#
loop_
_entity_poly.entity_id
_entity_poly.type
_entity_poly.pdbx_seq_one_letter_code
_entity_poly.pdbx_strand_id
1 'polypeptide(L)' 'MRGFHEARASESRLLIVFEDDQVAFGFPAIATLADVADLVAGVARFHDSSVVAIEVTMPARESSSIASKGVTHGTH' A
#
# COMPACT_ATOMS: atom_id res chain seq x y z
N MET A 1 -2.23 -10.85 18.82
CA MET A 1 -2.00 -10.41 17.43
C MET A 1 -3.34 -9.99 16.85
N ARG A 2 -3.50 -8.73 16.41
CA ARG A 2 -4.71 -8.31 15.68
C ARG A 2 -4.72 -9.06 14.35
N GLY A 3 -5.84 -9.72 14.07
CA GLY A 3 -5.97 -10.69 12.98
C GLY A 3 -5.70 -10.10 11.60
N PHE A 4 -5.12 -10.95 10.75
CA PHE A 4 -5.01 -10.76 9.32
C PHE A 4 -6.38 -10.34 8.76
N HIS A 5 -6.44 -9.20 8.07
CA HIS A 5 -7.63 -8.82 7.33
C HIS A 5 -7.25 -8.44 5.90
N GLU A 6 -8.14 -8.79 4.98
CA GLU A 6 -8.03 -8.41 3.59
C GLU A 6 -8.13 -6.89 3.45
N ALA A 7 -7.23 -6.30 2.67
CA ALA A 7 -7.14 -4.86 2.49
C ALA A 7 -8.37 -4.28 1.80
N ARG A 8 -8.95 -3.22 2.38
CA ARG A 8 -10.07 -2.47 1.80
C ARG A 8 -9.60 -1.67 0.57
N ALA A 9 -10.54 -1.24 -0.28
CA ALA A 9 -10.22 -0.53 -1.52
C ALA A 9 -9.44 0.79 -1.34
N SER A 10 -9.58 1.44 -0.17
CA SER A 10 -8.88 2.68 0.19
C SER A 10 -7.56 2.46 0.94
N GLU A 11 -7.15 1.21 1.12
CA GLU A 11 -5.95 0.84 1.86
C GLU A 11 -4.84 0.41 0.91
N SER A 12 -3.61 0.63 1.36
CA SER A 12 -2.45 0.06 0.70
C SER A 12 -2.36 -1.43 1.01
N ARG A 13 -1.84 -2.18 0.04
CA ARG A 13 -1.67 -3.63 0.14
C ARG A 13 -0.19 -3.96 0.19
N LEU A 14 0.21 -4.75 1.17
CA LEU A 14 1.53 -5.35 1.28
C LEU A 14 1.41 -6.85 1.00
N LEU A 15 2.22 -7.37 0.10
CA LEU A 15 2.40 -8.80 -0.09
C LEU A 15 3.86 -9.14 0.23
N ILE A 16 4.07 -10.06 1.16
CA ILE A 16 5.37 -10.61 1.51
C ILE A 16 5.43 -12.02 0.91
N VAL A 17 6.40 -12.26 0.04
CA VAL A 17 6.58 -13.56 -0.61
C VAL A 17 7.79 -14.25 -0.01
N PHE A 18 7.56 -15.46 0.48
CA PHE A 18 8.57 -16.40 0.94
C PHE A 18 8.84 -17.44 -0.14
N GLU A 19 9.86 -18.27 0.03
CA GLU A 19 10.19 -19.34 -0.94
C GLU A 19 9.01 -20.32 -1.13
N ASP A 20 8.22 -20.53 -0.07
CA ASP A 20 7.21 -21.59 -0.01
C ASP A 20 5.79 -21.07 0.30
N ASP A 21 5.63 -19.78 0.59
CA ASP A 21 4.36 -19.17 1.02
C ASP A 21 4.28 -17.68 0.69
N GLN A 22 3.10 -17.09 0.83
CA GLN A 22 2.88 -15.67 0.67
C GLN A 22 1.88 -15.13 1.71
N VAL A 23 2.17 -13.96 2.27
CA VAL A 23 1.33 -13.32 3.29
C VAL A 23 0.96 -11.91 2.86
N ALA A 24 -0.34 -11.63 2.82
CA ALA A 24 -0.89 -10.35 2.39
C ALA A 24 -1.50 -9.56 3.56
N PHE A 25 -1.34 -8.23 3.54
CA PHE A 25 -1.84 -7.31 4.56
C PHE A 25 -2.45 -6.06 3.92
N GLY A 26 -3.56 -5.60 4.50
CA GLY A 26 -4.02 -4.23 4.35
C GLY A 26 -3.36 -3.31 5.36
N PHE A 27 -3.00 -2.11 4.94
CA PHE A 27 -2.52 -1.08 5.84
C PHE A 27 -3.01 0.32 5.42
N PRO A 28 -3.13 1.28 6.36
CA PRO A 28 -3.66 2.61 6.05
C PRO A 28 -2.86 3.29 4.93
N ALA A 29 -3.53 4.03 4.05
CA ALA A 29 -2.87 4.78 2.97
C ALA A 29 -1.86 5.84 3.45
N ILE A 30 -1.89 6.19 4.74
CA ILE A 30 -0.95 7.11 5.39
C ILE A 30 0.32 6.43 5.92
N ALA A 31 0.42 5.11 5.86
CA ALA A 31 1.56 4.39 6.41
C ALA A 31 2.84 4.74 5.66
N THR A 32 3.94 4.73 6.41
CA THR A 32 5.27 5.09 5.93
C THR A 32 6.05 3.84 5.50
N LEU A 33 7.18 4.06 4.84
CA LEU A 33 8.13 2.98 4.54
C LEU A 33 8.65 2.31 5.82
N ALA A 34 8.78 3.06 6.92
CA ALA A 34 9.21 2.52 8.21
C ALA A 34 8.18 1.53 8.76
N ASP A 35 6.89 1.88 8.69
CA ASP A 35 5.80 1.00 9.12
C ASP A 35 5.78 -0.32 8.31
N VAL A 36 6.03 -0.25 7.00
CA VAL A 36 6.15 -1.44 6.14
C VAL A 36 7.35 -2.29 6.56
N ALA A 37 8.51 -1.68 6.78
CA ALA A 37 9.72 -2.39 7.19
C ALA A 37 9.55 -3.10 8.54
N ASP A 38 8.94 -2.44 9.52
CA ASP A 38 8.64 -3.01 10.83
C ASP A 38 7.68 -4.19 10.74
N LEU A 39 6.66 -4.09 9.88
CA LEU A 39 5.72 -5.19 9.65
C LEU A 39 6.41 -6.39 9.00
N VAL A 40 7.18 -6.17 7.93
CA VAL A 40 7.92 -7.24 7.24
C VAL A 40 8.88 -7.93 8.20
N ALA A 41 9.64 -7.16 8.98
CA ALA A 41 10.53 -7.72 9.99
C ALA A 41 9.77 -8.51 11.07
N GLY A 42 8.58 -8.06 11.44
CA GLY A 42 7.68 -8.78 12.32
C GLY A 42 7.29 -10.14 11.75
N VAL A 43 6.79 -10.18 10.51
CA VAL A 43 6.34 -11.43 9.85
C VAL A 43 7.50 -12.38 9.60
N ALA A 44 8.60 -11.89 9.03
CA ALA A 44 9.77 -12.70 8.71
C ALA A 44 10.42 -13.35 9.94
N ARG A 45 10.36 -12.71 11.12
CA ARG A 45 10.87 -13.31 12.37
C ARG A 45 10.11 -14.55 12.83
N PHE A 46 8.85 -14.70 12.43
CA PHE A 46 8.01 -15.84 12.82
C PHE A 46 7.75 -16.79 11.65
N HIS A 47 8.42 -16.57 10.51
CA HIS A 47 8.31 -17.41 9.33
C HIS A 47 9.60 -18.21 9.16
N ASP A 48 9.50 -19.53 9.01
CA ASP A 48 10.66 -20.44 8.91
C ASP A 48 11.30 -20.47 7.50
N SER A 49 11.07 -19.44 6.69
CA SER A 49 11.50 -19.38 5.28
C SER A 49 12.02 -17.99 4.90
N SER A 50 12.80 -17.91 3.84
CA SER A 50 13.44 -16.66 3.40
C SER A 50 12.46 -15.77 2.63
N VAL A 51 12.49 -14.46 2.88
CA VAL A 51 11.74 -13.49 2.06
C VAL A 51 12.44 -13.33 0.71
N VAL A 52 11.70 -13.55 -0.38
CA VAL A 52 12.21 -13.43 -1.76
C VAL A 52 11.69 -12.19 -2.48
N ALA A 53 10.51 -11.68 -2.10
CA ALA A 53 9.96 -10.46 -2.64
C ALA A 53 9.04 -9.75 -1.64
N ILE A 54 8.96 -8.42 -1.77
CA ILE A 54 8.04 -7.57 -1.04
C ILE A 54 7.36 -6.67 -2.07
N GLU A 55 6.05 -6.80 -2.22
CA GLU A 55 5.27 -5.98 -3.14
C GLU A 55 4.36 -5.04 -2.36
N VAL A 56 4.37 -3.76 -2.76
CA VAL A 56 3.52 -2.74 -2.16
C VAL A 56 2.65 -2.14 -3.25
N THR A 57 1.33 -2.29 -3.10
CA THR A 57 0.34 -1.63 -3.97
C THR A 57 -0.31 -0.49 -3.20
N MET A 58 -0.12 0.73 -3.69
CA MET A 58 -0.80 1.91 -3.15
C MET A 58 -2.16 2.08 -3.84
N PRO A 59 -3.23 2.48 -3.12
CA PRO A 59 -4.49 2.81 -3.76
C PRO A 59 -4.28 4.00 -4.71
N ALA A 60 -4.97 3.99 -5.85
CA ALA A 60 -4.94 5.11 -6.78
C ALA A 60 -5.35 6.38 -6.03
N ARG A 61 -4.45 7.37 -5.97
CA ARG A 61 -4.77 8.67 -5.39
C ARG A 61 -5.92 9.23 -6.21
N GLU A 62 -7.06 9.54 -5.59
CA GLU A 62 -8.11 10.28 -6.27
C GLU A 62 -7.45 11.52 -6.86
N SER A 63 -7.40 11.54 -8.20
CA SER A 63 -6.87 12.67 -8.92
C SER A 63 -7.88 13.78 -8.69
N SER A 64 -7.61 14.67 -7.74
CA SER A 64 -8.30 15.95 -7.70
C SER A 64 -7.95 16.63 -9.02
N SER A 65 -8.84 16.45 -10.00
CA SER A 65 -8.78 17.17 -11.26
C SER A 65 -8.86 18.64 -10.89
N ILE A 66 -7.71 19.30 -10.84
CA ILE A 66 -7.65 20.75 -10.90
C ILE A 66 -8.02 21.05 -12.35
N ALA A 67 -9.32 21.02 -12.65
CA ALA A 67 -9.84 21.59 -13.87
C ALA A 67 -9.33 23.03 -13.89
N SER A 68 -8.40 23.33 -14.80
CA SER A 68 -7.99 24.69 -15.08
C SER A 68 -9.26 25.45 -15.43
N LYS A 69 -9.75 26.30 -14.52
CA LYS A 69 -10.82 27.25 -14.85
C LYS A 69 -10.30 28.04 -16.05
N GLY A 70 -10.84 27.74 -17.22
CA GLY A 70 -10.54 28.46 -18.45
C GLY A 70 -10.79 29.94 -18.18
N VAL A 71 -9.73 30.74 -18.26
CA VAL A 71 -9.84 32.18 -18.34
C VAL A 71 -10.47 32.48 -19.70
N THR A 72 -11.77 32.74 -19.72
CA THR A 72 -12.44 33.34 -20.86
C THR A 72 -11.99 34.80 -20.95
N HIS A 73 -11.01 35.09 -21.80
CA HIS A 73 -10.81 36.46 -22.29
C HIS A 73 -11.97 36.80 -23.21
N GLY A 74 -12.92 37.57 -22.69
CA GLY A 74 -13.92 38.25 -23.52
C GLY A 74 -13.24 39.28 -24.40
N THR A 75 -13.36 39.13 -25.70
CA THR A 75 -13.22 40.22 -26.66
C THR A 75 -14.53 40.29 -27.41
N HIS A 76 -15.29 41.37 -27.19
CA HIS A 76 -16.11 42.08 -28.17
C HIS A 76 -16.75 43.32 -27.53
#